data_AF-A0AAU3IV43-F1
#
_entry.id   AF-A0AAU3IV43-F1
#
_cell.length_a   1.000
_cell.length_b   1.000
_cell.length_c   1.000
_cell.angle_alpha   90.00
_cell.angle_beta   90.00
_cell.angle_gamma   90.00
#
_symmetry.space_group_name_H-M   'P 1'
#
loop_
_entity.id
_entity.type
_entity.pdbx_description
1 polymer ?
#
loop_
_entity_poly.entity_id
_entity_poly.type
_entity_poly.pdbx_seq_one_letter_code
_entity_poly.pdbx_strand_id
1 'polypeptide(L)'
;MRDFLIALSGARSEVLERCPTEKPKFEGIGGAVLTTGVLATISMTFALSSALGLNVVVSILAGLVWGLMILSLDRWLVSTMRADAPRRWPLAVPRILMALLLGFVISTPLVLQIFKSEIDAQIVEIKQRRADVFVAQQQEGVTGKTIGQLRQEVANLEKVVSSGGDVPVATDQDPQIVALTADRDGERKLADQHYTEWQCQLYGGSSCPKKGDGPLARDSKRAYDKNKRRIDQLNGQIEKRRKQLTDNGQEAKQVRLTSAQEALPKARAQLDAAQRRQGDLQQSFDAENLNTNGLLIRMQALNEITGKDMSLSMTRLLLFLLFLLIECLPVAVKLMQRPGNYEKVLALAEQHEFRAARGSFTAGAMTRPPTAGPANGATDIWGIWSRTGDTGPLPSVPGSRPDDPSGGPTGTRAEHVADGYGSVEDQELRRMPDTRTLRLPRPAPERSGGVELLPDDD
;
A
#
# COMPACT_ATOMS: atom_id res chain seq x y z
N MET A 1 27.17 -41.81 18.32
CA MET A 1 26.43 -40.54 18.52
C MET A 1 27.26 -39.52 19.29
N ARG A 2 27.84 -39.88 20.44
CA ARG A 2 28.69 -38.98 21.26
C ARG A 2 29.91 -38.44 20.51
N ASP A 3 30.62 -39.28 19.77
CA ASP A 3 31.81 -38.85 19.01
C ASP A 3 31.47 -37.89 17.86
N PHE A 4 30.29 -38.04 17.27
CA PHE A 4 29.78 -37.12 16.25
C PHE A 4 29.47 -35.74 16.84
N LEU A 5 28.81 -35.68 18.00
CA LEU A 5 28.56 -34.41 18.71
C LEU A 5 29.87 -33.75 19.15
N ILE A 6 30.81 -34.52 19.66
CA ILE A 6 32.15 -34.02 20.02
C ILE A 6 32.85 -33.45 18.78
N ALA A 7 32.77 -34.12 17.63
CA ALA A 7 33.32 -33.58 16.39
C ALA A 7 32.68 -32.22 16.05
N LEU A 8 31.35 -32.09 16.14
CA LEU A 8 30.64 -30.83 15.86
C LEU A 8 31.02 -29.68 16.80
N SER A 9 31.44 -29.98 18.03
CA SER A 9 31.88 -28.97 19.00
C SER A 9 33.21 -28.28 18.64
N GLY A 10 33.95 -28.82 17.68
CA GLY A 10 35.27 -28.32 17.30
C GLY A 10 36.41 -28.69 18.27
N ALA A 11 36.17 -29.62 19.21
CA ALA A 11 37.19 -30.10 20.14
C ALA A 11 38.20 -31.04 19.45
N ARG A 12 39.46 -31.02 19.90
CA ARG A 12 40.49 -32.00 19.51
C ARG A 12 40.25 -33.30 20.29
N SER A 13 39.90 -34.37 19.57
CA SER A 13 39.55 -35.68 20.14
C SER A 13 40.67 -36.22 21.04
N GLU A 14 41.91 -36.13 20.59
CA GLU A 14 43.12 -36.62 21.28
C GLU A 14 43.36 -35.93 22.63
N VAL A 15 43.03 -34.64 22.73
CA VAL A 15 43.14 -33.86 23.97
C VAL A 15 41.98 -34.18 24.90
N LEU A 16 40.79 -34.37 24.34
CA LEU A 16 39.59 -34.68 25.11
C LEU A 16 39.61 -36.09 25.71
N GLU A 17 40.27 -37.05 25.07
CA GLU A 17 40.49 -38.40 25.64
C GLU A 17 41.28 -38.36 26.95
N ARG A 18 42.20 -37.40 27.11
CA ARG A 18 42.96 -37.19 28.35
C ARG A 18 42.15 -36.49 29.45
N CYS A 19 40.97 -35.98 29.13
CA CYS A 19 40.10 -35.22 30.04
C CYS A 19 38.65 -35.73 29.99
N PRO A 20 38.37 -36.96 30.49
CA PRO A 20 37.03 -37.57 30.37
C PRO A 20 35.93 -36.79 31.09
N THR A 21 36.26 -36.02 32.12
CA THR A 21 35.33 -35.17 32.88
C THR A 21 34.81 -33.97 32.07
N GLU A 22 35.48 -33.57 30.99
CA GLU A 22 35.07 -32.46 30.13
C GLU A 22 34.25 -32.94 28.91
N LYS A 23 34.14 -34.25 28.66
CA LYS A 23 33.38 -34.80 27.51
C LYS A 23 31.92 -34.32 27.46
N PRO A 24 31.14 -34.32 28.56
CA PRO A 24 29.74 -33.86 28.53
C PRO A 24 29.59 -32.39 28.12
N LYS A 25 30.59 -31.54 28.43
CA LYS A 25 30.60 -30.12 28.07
C LYS A 25 30.70 -29.93 26.56
N PHE A 26 31.60 -30.65 25.90
CA PHE A 26 31.77 -30.60 24.45
C PHE A 26 30.63 -31.31 23.70
N GLU A 27 30.08 -32.39 24.28
CA GLU A 27 28.86 -33.03 23.77
C GLU A 27 27.68 -32.03 23.73
N GLY A 28 27.51 -31.22 24.77
CA GLY A 28 26.50 -30.16 24.82
C GLY A 28 26.71 -29.02 23.81
N ILE A 29 27.96 -28.58 23.62
CA ILE A 29 28.28 -27.56 22.58
C ILE A 29 27.98 -28.11 21.19
N GLY A 30 28.36 -29.36 20.91
CA GLY A 30 28.07 -30.02 19.64
C GLY A 30 26.57 -30.22 19.40
N GLY A 31 25.82 -30.55 20.45
CA GLY A 31 24.36 -30.63 20.39
C GLY A 31 23.70 -29.29 20.08
N ALA A 32 24.22 -28.19 20.64
CA ALA A 32 23.76 -26.83 20.34
C ALA A 32 23.93 -26.49 18.85
N VAL A 33 25.11 -26.76 18.29
CA VAL A 33 25.43 -26.55 16.86
C VAL A 33 24.58 -27.44 15.95
N LEU A 34 24.30 -28.67 16.36
CA LEU A 34 23.42 -29.56 15.60
C LEU A 34 21.98 -29.02 15.57
N THR A 35 21.51 -28.46 16.69
CA THR A 35 20.15 -27.95 16.83
C THR A 35 19.92 -26.74 15.91
N THR A 36 20.88 -25.82 15.83
CA THR A 36 20.81 -24.67 14.90
C THR A 36 20.80 -25.13 13.44
N GLY A 37 21.65 -26.10 13.07
CA GLY A 37 21.66 -26.67 11.71
C GLY A 37 20.35 -27.38 11.31
N VAL A 38 19.74 -28.14 12.22
CA VAL A 38 18.45 -28.81 11.99
C VAL A 38 17.33 -27.78 11.84
N LEU A 39 17.28 -26.77 12.72
CA LEU A 39 16.30 -25.71 12.64
C LEU A 39 16.43 -24.91 11.32
N ALA A 40 17.65 -24.59 10.91
CA ALA A 40 17.94 -23.94 9.63
C ALA A 40 17.47 -24.78 8.43
N THR A 41 17.64 -26.10 8.50
CA THR A 41 17.15 -27.04 7.47
C THR A 41 15.63 -26.98 7.33
N ILE A 42 14.91 -27.06 8.46
CA ILE A 42 13.44 -27.02 8.48
C ILE A 42 12.94 -25.66 7.98
N SER A 43 13.54 -24.58 8.47
CA SER A 43 13.19 -23.22 8.09
C SER A 43 13.38 -22.99 6.59
N MET A 44 14.53 -23.38 6.02
CA MET A 44 14.81 -23.21 4.59
C MET A 44 13.92 -24.10 3.73
N THR A 45 13.66 -25.34 4.13
CA THR A 45 12.73 -26.24 3.43
C THR A 45 11.36 -25.60 3.32
N PHE A 46 10.86 -25.05 4.43
CA PHE A 46 9.58 -24.37 4.47
C PHE A 46 9.57 -23.06 3.68
N ALA A 47 10.63 -22.25 3.79
CA ALA A 47 10.75 -21.03 3.01
C ALA A 47 10.72 -21.31 1.50
N LEU A 48 11.42 -22.34 1.04
CA LEU A 48 11.43 -22.75 -0.37
C LEU A 48 10.08 -23.33 -0.83
N SER A 49 9.44 -24.18 -0.02
CA SER A 49 8.13 -24.74 -0.38
C SER A 49 7.04 -23.69 -0.40
N SER A 50 7.07 -22.73 0.53
CA SER A 50 5.98 -21.77 0.74
C SER A 50 6.18 -20.47 -0.05
N ALA A 51 7.42 -20.00 -0.25
CA ALA A 51 7.69 -18.78 -0.99
C ALA A 51 7.87 -19.02 -2.48
N LEU A 52 8.52 -20.12 -2.88
CA LEU A 52 8.82 -20.43 -4.28
C LEU A 52 7.91 -21.51 -4.88
N GLY A 53 7.04 -22.14 -4.09
CA GLY A 53 6.16 -23.20 -4.56
C GLY A 53 6.91 -24.42 -5.10
N LEU A 54 8.17 -24.61 -4.70
CA LEU A 54 9.00 -25.71 -5.18
C LEU A 54 8.46 -27.03 -4.65
N ASN A 55 8.69 -28.10 -5.43
CA ASN A 55 8.39 -29.46 -5.01
C ASN A 55 9.07 -29.74 -3.65
N VAL A 56 8.32 -30.30 -2.70
CA VAL A 56 8.78 -30.63 -1.35
C VAL A 56 10.12 -31.38 -1.36
N VAL A 57 10.33 -32.29 -2.31
CA VAL A 57 11.60 -33.04 -2.43
C VAL A 57 12.78 -32.11 -2.73
N VAL A 58 12.60 -31.18 -3.67
CA VAL A 58 13.63 -30.19 -4.05
C VAL A 58 13.92 -29.27 -2.86
N SER A 59 12.86 -28.84 -2.16
CA SER A 59 12.97 -27.99 -0.98
C SER A 59 13.72 -28.68 0.17
N ILE A 60 13.49 -29.99 0.39
CA ILE A 60 14.22 -30.78 1.40
C ILE A 60 15.70 -30.86 1.06
N LEU A 61 16.05 -31.16 -0.20
CA LEU A 61 17.44 -31.27 -0.62
C LEU A 61 18.18 -29.94 -0.47
N ALA A 62 17.58 -28.85 -0.95
CA ALA A 62 18.14 -27.52 -0.81
C ALA A 62 18.23 -27.08 0.67
N GLY A 63 17.22 -27.41 1.47
CA GLY A 63 17.21 -27.18 2.91
C GLY A 63 18.35 -27.92 3.63
N LEU A 64 18.63 -29.18 3.27
CA LEU A 64 19.73 -29.95 3.84
C LEU A 64 21.09 -29.33 3.49
N VAL A 65 21.29 -28.90 2.24
CA VAL A 65 22.52 -28.23 1.83
C VAL A 65 22.73 -26.94 2.63
N TRP A 66 21.67 -26.14 2.81
CA TRP A 66 21.72 -24.93 3.61
C TRP A 66 22.00 -25.20 5.09
N GLY A 67 21.31 -26.18 5.68
CA GLY A 67 21.54 -26.58 7.07
C GLY A 67 22.96 -27.07 7.32
N LEU A 68 23.55 -27.81 6.39
CA LEU A 68 24.95 -28.22 6.45
C LEU A 68 25.91 -27.03 6.34
N MET A 69 25.58 -26.03 5.53
CA MET A 69 26.35 -24.78 5.44
C MET A 69 26.33 -24.03 6.78
N ILE A 70 25.15 -23.87 7.40
CA ILE A 70 25.02 -23.23 8.73
C ILE A 70 25.79 -24.03 9.79
N LEU A 71 25.63 -25.35 9.82
CA LEU A 71 26.36 -26.22 10.74
C LEU A 71 27.88 -26.09 10.57
N SER A 72 28.37 -25.97 9.34
CA SER A 72 29.81 -25.76 9.07
C SER A 72 30.29 -24.40 9.57
N LEU A 73 29.51 -23.33 9.35
CA LEU A 73 29.82 -21.98 9.83
C LEU A 73 29.80 -21.90 11.36
N ASP A 74 28.77 -22.47 11.99
CA ASP A 74 28.61 -22.54 13.44
C ASP A 74 29.76 -23.31 14.08
N ARG A 75 30.12 -24.48 13.52
CA ARG A 75 31.27 -25.26 13.95
C ARG A 75 32.57 -24.47 13.84
N TRP A 76 32.81 -23.83 12.70
CA TRP A 76 34.03 -23.05 12.48
C TRP A 76 34.14 -21.92 13.51
N LEU A 77 33.05 -21.17 13.74
CA LEU A 77 33.03 -20.06 14.67
C LEU A 77 33.19 -20.52 16.12
N VAL A 78 32.51 -21.61 16.52
CA VAL A 78 32.71 -22.21 17.83
C VAL A 78 34.16 -22.67 18.01
N SER A 79 34.79 -23.27 17.00
CA SER A 79 36.17 -23.75 17.11
C SER A 79 37.22 -22.64 17.26
N THR A 80 36.97 -21.44 16.75
CA THR A 80 37.90 -20.31 16.83
C THR A 80 37.84 -19.57 18.18
N MET A 81 36.73 -19.70 18.91
CA MET A 81 36.60 -19.15 20.25
C MET A 81 37.27 -20.07 21.28
N ARG A 82 38.30 -19.59 21.99
CA ARG A 82 38.91 -20.30 23.13
C ARG A 82 38.41 -19.74 24.45
N ALA A 83 38.21 -20.59 25.45
CA ALA A 83 37.74 -20.14 26.76
C ALA A 83 38.83 -19.39 27.58
N ASP A 84 40.10 -19.54 27.20
CA ASP A 84 41.27 -18.90 27.84
C ASP A 84 41.67 -17.55 27.23
N ALA A 85 40.99 -17.09 26.17
CA ALA A 85 41.37 -15.86 25.46
C ALA A 85 41.10 -14.58 26.29
N PRO A 86 42.10 -13.68 26.46
CA PRO A 86 41.96 -12.47 27.30
C PRO A 86 40.95 -11.45 26.76
N ARG A 87 40.59 -11.53 25.47
CA ARG A 87 39.62 -10.63 24.80
C ARG A 87 38.45 -11.40 24.18
N ARG A 88 37.84 -12.34 24.90
CA ARG A 88 36.75 -13.23 24.42
C ARG A 88 35.47 -12.54 23.89
N TRP A 89 35.11 -11.36 24.40
CA TRP A 89 33.89 -10.63 23.99
C TRP A 89 33.90 -10.16 22.52
N PRO A 90 34.94 -9.47 22.00
CA PRO A 90 34.97 -9.09 20.59
C PRO A 90 35.07 -10.27 19.62
N LEU A 91 35.62 -11.42 20.04
CA LEU A 91 35.59 -12.65 19.23
C LEU A 91 34.15 -13.20 19.05
N ALA A 92 33.22 -12.86 19.94
CA ALA A 92 31.82 -13.27 19.83
C ALA A 92 30.95 -12.32 18.99
N VAL A 93 31.41 -11.09 18.71
CA VAL A 93 30.63 -10.08 17.98
C VAL A 93 30.20 -10.55 16.58
N PRO A 94 31.09 -11.12 15.74
CA PRO A 94 30.69 -11.63 14.42
C PRO A 94 29.57 -12.67 14.52
N ARG A 95 29.56 -13.49 15.58
CA ARG A 95 28.47 -14.45 15.81
C ARG A 95 27.17 -13.76 16.15
N ILE A 96 27.18 -12.87 17.13
CA ILE A 96 25.95 -12.22 17.60
C ILE A 96 25.30 -11.48 16.44
N LEU A 97 26.10 -10.82 15.58
CA LEU A 97 25.60 -10.18 14.37
C LEU A 97 24.99 -11.20 13.38
N MET A 98 25.66 -12.32 13.14
CA MET A 98 25.14 -13.38 12.27
C MET A 98 23.87 -14.04 12.84
N ALA A 99 23.81 -14.28 14.14
CA ALA A 99 22.65 -14.84 14.83
C ALA A 99 21.45 -13.88 14.81
N LEU A 100 21.68 -12.56 14.89
CA LEU A 100 20.63 -11.55 14.69
C LEU A 100 20.07 -11.60 13.27
N LEU A 101 20.94 -11.69 12.26
CA LEU A 101 20.53 -11.77 10.86
C LEU A 101 19.77 -13.07 10.59
N LEU A 102 20.34 -14.22 10.96
CA LEU A 102 19.72 -15.52 10.75
C LEU A 102 18.43 -15.66 11.56
N GLY A 103 18.42 -15.24 12.83
CA GLY A 103 17.22 -15.24 13.66
C GLY A 103 16.09 -14.42 13.03
N PHE A 104 16.40 -13.26 12.44
CA PHE A 104 15.41 -12.45 11.73
C PHE A 104 14.86 -13.18 10.49
N VAL A 105 15.75 -13.66 9.64
CA VAL A 105 15.41 -14.37 8.39
C VAL A 105 14.63 -15.65 8.65
N ILE A 106 15.02 -16.44 9.65
CA ILE A 106 14.40 -17.72 10.03
C ILE A 106 13.04 -17.49 10.70
N SER A 107 12.90 -16.44 11.51
CA SER A 107 11.66 -16.17 12.25
C SER A 107 10.50 -15.78 11.34
N THR A 108 10.75 -15.06 10.25
CA THR A 108 9.69 -14.52 9.40
C THR A 108 8.80 -15.59 8.76
N PRO A 109 9.34 -16.63 8.06
CA PRO A 109 8.49 -17.66 7.47
C PRO A 109 7.76 -18.50 8.53
N LEU A 110 8.38 -18.74 9.68
CA LEU A 110 7.74 -19.46 10.79
C LEU A 110 6.59 -18.66 11.41
N VAL A 111 6.77 -17.35 11.60
CA VAL A 111 5.70 -16.45 12.07
C VAL A 111 4.53 -16.46 11.10
N LEU A 112 4.80 -16.37 9.79
CA LEU A 112 3.74 -16.44 8.77
C LEU A 112 2.97 -17.77 8.79
N GLN A 113 3.63 -18.87 9.16
CA GLN A 113 3.00 -20.18 9.24
C GLN A 113 2.19 -20.35 10.52
N ILE A 114 2.71 -19.91 11.66
CA ILE A 114 2.04 -20.00 12.96
C ILE A 114 0.75 -19.17 12.94
N PHE A 115 0.78 -17.98 12.33
CA PHE A 115 -0.38 -17.07 12.26
C PHE A 115 -1.15 -17.18 10.95
N LYS A 116 -1.14 -18.35 10.30
CA LYS A 116 -1.77 -18.50 8.98
C LYS A 116 -3.26 -18.15 9.01
N SER A 117 -3.99 -18.60 10.03
CA SER A 117 -5.44 -18.31 10.18
C SER A 117 -5.73 -16.83 10.32
N GLU A 118 -4.95 -16.12 11.13
CA GLU A 118 -5.13 -14.69 11.40
C GLU A 118 -4.75 -13.87 10.18
N ILE A 119 -3.67 -14.26 9.49
CA ILE A 119 -3.23 -13.64 8.23
C ILE A 119 -4.27 -13.85 7.14
N ASP A 120 -4.79 -15.07 6.96
CA ASP A 120 -5.79 -15.38 5.93
C ASP A 120 -7.08 -14.57 6.17
N ALA A 121 -7.51 -14.40 7.43
CA ALA A 121 -8.63 -13.53 7.80
C ALA A 121 -8.36 -12.06 7.48
N GLN A 122 -7.17 -11.55 7.84
CA GLN A 122 -6.80 -10.15 7.55
C GLN A 122 -6.66 -9.89 6.04
N ILE A 123 -6.22 -10.88 5.26
CA ILE A 123 -6.16 -10.79 3.79
C ILE A 123 -7.57 -10.57 3.21
N VAL A 124 -8.60 -11.23 3.74
CA VAL A 124 -9.98 -11.01 3.29
C VAL A 124 -10.42 -9.57 3.56
N GLU A 125 -10.13 -9.03 4.74
CA GLU A 125 -10.43 -7.62 5.05
C GLU A 125 -9.67 -6.66 4.11
N ILE A 126 -8.40 -6.93 3.81
CA ILE A 126 -7.62 -6.12 2.86
C ILE A 126 -8.25 -6.18 1.45
N LYS A 127 -8.67 -7.37 1.00
CA LYS A 127 -9.33 -7.54 -0.31
C LYS A 127 -10.68 -6.83 -0.37
N GLN A 128 -11.46 -6.88 0.69
CA GLN A 128 -12.73 -6.15 0.80
C GLN A 128 -12.49 -4.63 0.79
N ARG A 129 -11.57 -4.12 1.60
CA ARG A 129 -11.22 -2.69 1.62
C ARG A 129 -10.77 -2.20 0.26
N ARG A 130 -9.94 -2.98 -0.46
CA ARG A 130 -9.52 -2.66 -1.84
C ARG A 130 -10.71 -2.61 -2.79
N ALA A 131 -11.67 -3.54 -2.67
CA ALA A 131 -12.88 -3.55 -3.48
C ALA A 131 -13.75 -2.32 -3.20
N ASP A 132 -13.96 -1.96 -1.94
CA ASP A 132 -14.74 -0.78 -1.56
C ASP A 132 -14.11 0.51 -2.09
N VAL A 133 -12.79 0.65 -1.96
CA VAL A 133 -12.03 1.79 -2.52
C VAL A 133 -12.16 1.84 -4.04
N PHE A 134 -12.09 0.70 -4.73
CA PHE A 134 -12.25 0.63 -6.17
C PHE A 134 -13.66 1.04 -6.62
N VAL A 135 -14.70 0.58 -5.92
CA VAL A 135 -16.09 0.96 -6.19
C VAL A 135 -16.30 2.46 -5.98
N ALA A 136 -15.79 3.02 -4.89
CA ALA A 136 -15.84 4.46 -4.63
C ALA A 136 -15.13 5.26 -5.74
N GLN A 137 -13.92 4.83 -6.13
CA GLN A 137 -13.15 5.48 -7.18
C GLN A 137 -13.84 5.39 -8.56
N GLN A 138 -14.54 4.29 -8.84
CA GLN A 138 -15.35 4.15 -10.05
C GLN A 138 -16.56 5.10 -10.07
N GLN A 139 -17.24 5.28 -8.92
CA GLN A 139 -18.39 6.16 -8.81
C GLN A 139 -18.01 7.64 -8.89
N GLU A 140 -16.92 8.04 -8.22
CA GLU A 140 -16.44 9.43 -8.20
C GLU A 140 -15.64 9.81 -9.46
N GLY A 141 -15.10 8.81 -10.15
CA GLY A 141 -14.30 8.97 -11.35
C GLY A 141 -15.09 9.48 -12.56
N VAL A 142 -14.35 9.76 -13.65
CA VAL A 142 -14.92 10.25 -14.92
C VAL A 142 -15.97 9.26 -15.44
N THR A 143 -15.67 7.96 -15.43
CA THR A 143 -16.58 6.91 -15.93
C THR A 143 -17.91 6.88 -15.17
N GLY A 144 -17.91 6.93 -13.84
CA GLY A 144 -19.14 6.96 -13.03
C GLY A 144 -19.99 8.20 -13.29
N LYS A 145 -19.36 9.37 -13.37
CA LYS A 145 -20.03 10.64 -13.73
C LYS A 145 -20.62 10.58 -15.13
N THR A 146 -19.88 10.07 -16.11
CA THR A 146 -20.36 9.90 -17.49
C THR A 146 -21.55 8.95 -17.56
N ILE A 147 -21.52 7.82 -16.85
CA ILE A 147 -22.67 6.89 -16.78
C ILE A 147 -23.88 7.58 -16.14
N GLY A 148 -23.68 8.35 -15.06
CA GLY A 148 -24.75 9.13 -14.44
C GLY A 148 -25.38 10.15 -15.39
N GLN A 149 -24.54 10.90 -16.13
CA GLN A 149 -24.99 11.87 -17.13
C GLN A 149 -25.74 11.20 -18.29
N LEU A 150 -25.20 10.12 -18.85
CA LEU A 150 -25.82 9.37 -19.95
C LEU A 150 -27.14 8.72 -19.51
N ARG A 151 -27.23 8.21 -18.27
CA ARG A 151 -28.50 7.71 -17.70
C ARG A 151 -29.55 8.80 -17.63
N GLN A 152 -29.17 9.99 -17.17
CA GLN A 152 -30.09 11.12 -17.11
C GLN A 152 -30.51 11.58 -18.51
N GLU A 153 -29.58 11.62 -19.46
CA GLU A 153 -29.87 11.96 -20.86
C GLU A 153 -30.82 10.96 -21.50
N VAL A 154 -30.57 9.65 -21.37
CA VAL A 154 -31.47 8.60 -21.84
C VAL A 154 -32.86 8.73 -21.19
N ALA A 155 -32.95 8.93 -19.88
CA ALA A 155 -34.22 9.11 -19.19
C ALA A 155 -34.99 10.35 -19.68
N ASN A 156 -34.28 11.45 -19.93
CA ASN A 156 -34.88 12.68 -20.47
C ASN A 156 -35.39 12.46 -21.91
N LEU A 157 -34.59 11.82 -22.77
CA LEU A 157 -34.96 11.50 -24.15
C LEU A 157 -36.14 10.52 -24.20
N GLU A 158 -36.15 9.48 -23.36
CA GLU A 158 -37.27 8.54 -23.21
C GLU A 158 -38.54 9.25 -22.76
N LYS A 159 -38.43 10.20 -21.83
CA LYS A 159 -39.58 11.01 -21.41
C LYS A 159 -40.15 11.81 -22.59
N VAL A 160 -39.32 12.43 -23.41
CA VAL A 160 -39.75 13.16 -24.62
C VAL A 160 -40.38 12.23 -25.65
N VAL A 161 -39.83 11.03 -25.87
CA VAL A 161 -40.40 10.05 -26.81
C VAL A 161 -41.74 9.50 -26.29
N SER A 162 -41.82 9.16 -25.00
CA SER A 162 -43.04 8.61 -24.39
C SER A 162 -44.18 9.63 -24.29
N SER A 163 -43.86 10.93 -24.14
CA SER A 163 -44.85 12.00 -24.19
C SER A 163 -45.23 12.41 -25.62
N GLY A 164 -44.66 11.76 -26.65
CA GLY A 164 -44.89 12.13 -28.03
C GLY A 164 -44.36 13.52 -28.40
N GLY A 165 -43.35 14.02 -27.69
CA GLY A 165 -42.79 15.37 -27.88
C GLY A 165 -43.55 16.48 -27.13
N ASP A 166 -44.61 16.11 -26.38
CA ASP A 166 -45.29 17.02 -25.48
C ASP A 166 -44.41 17.29 -24.27
N VAL A 167 -43.98 18.55 -24.16
CA VAL A 167 -43.59 19.12 -22.89
C VAL A 167 -44.90 19.67 -22.30
N PRO A 168 -45.23 19.47 -21.01
CA PRO A 168 -46.38 20.13 -20.42
C PRO A 168 -46.27 21.64 -20.68
N VAL A 169 -47.00 22.13 -21.68
CA VAL A 169 -47.17 23.57 -21.88
C VAL A 169 -48.05 23.96 -20.71
N ALA A 170 -47.51 24.72 -19.77
CA ALA A 170 -48.29 25.23 -18.65
C ALA A 170 -49.28 26.29 -19.18
N THR A 171 -50.29 25.84 -19.93
CA THR A 171 -51.35 26.68 -20.51
C THR A 171 -52.08 27.45 -19.42
N ASP A 172 -52.13 26.88 -18.22
CA ASP A 172 -52.82 27.46 -17.08
C ASP A 172 -52.00 28.56 -16.38
N GLN A 173 -50.72 28.74 -16.77
CA GLN A 173 -49.84 29.82 -16.30
C GLN A 173 -49.73 30.97 -17.31
N ASP A 174 -50.38 30.87 -18.48
CA ASP A 174 -50.40 31.95 -19.47
C ASP A 174 -51.15 33.17 -18.90
N PRO A 175 -50.53 34.37 -18.85
CA PRO A 175 -51.14 35.55 -18.23
C PRO A 175 -52.52 35.91 -18.81
N GLN A 176 -52.75 35.63 -20.09
CA GLN A 176 -54.01 35.91 -20.76
C GLN A 176 -55.09 34.89 -20.39
N ILE A 177 -54.74 33.59 -20.28
CA ILE A 177 -55.65 32.56 -19.76
C ILE A 177 -56.01 32.84 -18.30
N VAL A 178 -55.04 33.22 -17.46
CA VAL A 178 -55.28 33.58 -16.06
C VAL A 178 -56.25 34.75 -15.94
N ALA A 179 -56.04 35.83 -16.73
CA ALA A 179 -56.92 36.98 -16.75
C ALA A 179 -58.35 36.62 -17.19
N LEU A 180 -58.49 35.89 -18.31
CA LEU A 180 -59.81 35.47 -18.81
C LEU A 180 -60.53 34.52 -17.83
N THR A 181 -59.78 33.69 -17.12
CA THR A 181 -60.31 32.78 -16.09
C THR A 181 -60.84 33.57 -14.89
N ALA A 182 -60.11 34.60 -14.46
CA ALA A 182 -60.56 35.50 -13.39
C ALA A 182 -61.84 36.26 -13.78
N ASP A 183 -61.92 36.78 -15.01
CA ASP A 183 -63.12 37.44 -15.54
C ASP A 183 -64.32 36.49 -15.58
N ARG A 184 -64.12 35.25 -16.06
CA ARG A 184 -65.17 34.22 -16.10
C ARG A 184 -65.69 33.88 -14.71
N ASP A 185 -64.79 33.77 -13.74
CA ASP A 185 -65.16 33.45 -12.35
C ASP A 185 -65.91 34.61 -11.69
N GLY A 186 -65.59 35.86 -12.05
CA GLY A 186 -66.37 37.04 -11.68
C GLY A 186 -67.81 36.98 -12.22
N GLU A 187 -67.96 36.74 -13.51
CA GLU A 187 -69.28 36.60 -14.18
C GLU A 187 -70.08 35.42 -13.64
N ARG A 188 -69.40 34.32 -13.27
CA ARG A 188 -70.04 33.16 -12.65
C ARG A 188 -70.62 33.48 -11.28
N LYS A 189 -69.88 34.21 -10.44
CA LYS A 189 -70.41 34.68 -9.14
C LYS A 189 -71.65 35.56 -9.30
N LEU A 190 -71.63 36.48 -10.28
CA LEU A 190 -72.79 37.33 -10.58
C LEU A 190 -73.96 36.50 -11.14
N ALA A 191 -73.69 35.50 -11.99
CA ALA A 191 -74.72 34.59 -12.49
C ALA A 191 -75.37 33.80 -11.34
N ASP A 192 -74.58 33.26 -10.41
CA ASP A 192 -75.09 32.49 -9.27
C ASP A 192 -75.95 33.36 -8.34
N GLN A 193 -75.58 34.63 -8.15
CA GLN A 193 -76.38 35.62 -7.42
C GLN A 193 -77.73 35.85 -8.10
N HIS A 194 -77.75 36.21 -9.39
CA HIS A 194 -79.01 36.44 -10.11
C HIS A 194 -79.84 35.17 -10.28
N TYR A 195 -79.21 34.00 -10.37
CA TYR A 195 -79.91 32.72 -10.36
C TYR A 195 -80.63 32.52 -9.03
N THR A 196 -79.96 32.77 -7.91
CA THR A 196 -80.55 32.65 -6.57
C THR A 196 -81.70 33.64 -6.38
N GLU A 197 -81.53 34.90 -6.79
CA GLU A 197 -82.59 35.91 -6.80
C GLU A 197 -83.79 35.45 -7.63
N TRP A 198 -83.54 34.98 -8.86
CA TRP A 198 -84.58 34.48 -9.75
C TRP A 198 -85.36 33.29 -9.15
N GLN A 199 -84.66 32.32 -8.56
CA GLN A 199 -85.27 31.18 -7.86
C GLN A 199 -86.11 31.63 -6.65
N CYS A 200 -85.63 32.60 -5.88
CA CYS A 200 -86.32 33.17 -4.73
C CYS A 200 -87.64 33.85 -5.13
N GLN A 201 -87.68 34.59 -6.25
CA GLN A 201 -88.91 35.20 -6.77
C GLN A 201 -89.92 34.17 -7.30
N LEU A 202 -89.44 33.10 -7.94
CA LEU A 202 -90.29 32.06 -8.55
C LEU A 202 -90.92 31.11 -7.52
N TYR A 203 -90.16 30.71 -6.51
CA TYR A 203 -90.54 29.63 -5.60
C TYR A 203 -90.82 30.08 -4.17
N GLY A 204 -90.42 31.31 -3.80
CA GLY A 204 -90.55 31.85 -2.45
C GLY A 204 -89.41 31.37 -1.52
N GLY A 205 -89.04 32.21 -0.55
CA GLY A 205 -87.96 31.92 0.42
C GLY A 205 -88.02 32.86 1.62
N SER A 206 -87.11 32.69 2.59
CA SER A 206 -87.08 33.51 3.82
C SER A 206 -86.87 35.02 3.56
N SER A 207 -86.25 35.38 2.43
CA SER A 207 -86.01 36.75 1.99
C SER A 207 -86.94 37.24 0.87
N CYS A 208 -87.86 36.41 0.36
CA CYS A 208 -88.79 36.75 -0.73
C CYS A 208 -90.23 36.32 -0.38
N PRO A 209 -91.06 37.22 0.18
CA PRO A 209 -92.40 36.87 0.68
C PRO A 209 -93.48 36.72 -0.41
N LYS A 210 -93.24 37.19 -1.64
CA LYS A 210 -94.20 37.08 -2.76
C LYS A 210 -93.66 36.14 -3.84
N LYS A 211 -94.48 35.16 -4.24
CA LYS A 211 -94.13 34.11 -5.21
C LYS A 211 -94.80 34.36 -6.57
N GLY A 212 -94.05 34.26 -7.67
CA GLY A 212 -94.60 34.23 -9.04
C GLY A 212 -93.70 34.86 -10.11
N ASP A 213 -94.06 34.68 -11.39
CA ASP A 213 -93.37 35.27 -12.55
C ASP A 213 -93.72 36.77 -12.75
N GLY A 214 -93.36 37.59 -11.77
CA GLY A 214 -93.52 39.05 -11.83
C GLY A 214 -92.38 39.75 -12.59
N PRO A 215 -92.48 41.09 -12.78
CA PRO A 215 -91.43 41.88 -13.42
C PRO A 215 -90.03 41.68 -12.81
N LEU A 216 -89.94 41.59 -11.48
CA LEU A 216 -88.69 41.32 -10.75
C LEU A 216 -88.08 39.95 -11.10
N ALA A 217 -88.91 38.90 -11.23
CA ALA A 217 -88.43 37.57 -11.62
C ALA A 217 -87.88 37.57 -13.06
N ARG A 218 -88.52 38.31 -13.97
CA ARG A 218 -88.07 38.47 -15.36
C ARG A 218 -86.77 39.27 -15.47
N ASP A 219 -86.59 40.28 -14.62
CA ASP A 219 -85.36 41.07 -14.57
C ASP A 219 -84.18 40.23 -14.08
N SER A 220 -84.33 39.50 -12.97
CA SER A 220 -83.29 38.59 -12.47
C SER A 220 -82.97 37.48 -13.48
N LYS A 221 -83.97 36.94 -14.19
CA LYS A 221 -83.75 35.99 -15.29
C LYS A 221 -82.96 36.60 -16.44
N ARG A 222 -83.31 37.82 -16.88
CA ARG A 222 -82.58 38.54 -17.94
C ARG A 222 -81.13 38.82 -17.55
N ALA A 223 -80.89 39.18 -16.29
CA ALA A 223 -79.55 39.41 -15.75
C ALA A 223 -78.73 38.11 -15.69
N TYR A 224 -79.34 37.00 -15.23
CA TYR A 224 -78.74 35.66 -15.29
C TYR A 224 -78.39 35.26 -16.71
N ASP A 225 -79.32 35.38 -17.66
CA ASP A 225 -79.11 35.03 -19.07
C ASP A 225 -78.00 35.88 -19.72
N LYS A 226 -77.85 37.14 -19.29
CA LYS A 226 -76.77 38.02 -19.73
C LYS A 226 -75.41 37.53 -19.24
N ASN A 227 -75.29 37.21 -17.95
CA ASN A 227 -74.02 36.70 -17.38
C ASN A 227 -73.67 35.34 -17.99
N LYS A 228 -74.66 34.47 -18.21
CA LYS A 228 -74.47 33.19 -18.90
C LYS A 228 -73.87 33.36 -20.30
N ARG A 229 -74.43 34.27 -21.11
CA ARG A 229 -73.85 34.61 -22.42
C ARG A 229 -72.42 35.12 -22.33
N ARG A 230 -72.09 35.90 -21.30
CA ARG A 230 -70.74 36.42 -21.09
C ARG A 230 -69.76 35.32 -20.68
N ILE A 231 -70.18 34.38 -19.81
CA ILE A 231 -69.41 33.18 -19.45
C ILE A 231 -69.14 32.34 -20.71
N ASP A 232 -70.13 32.12 -21.56
CA ASP A 232 -69.96 31.36 -22.80
C ASP A 232 -68.96 32.04 -23.75
N GLN A 233 -69.00 33.36 -23.87
CA GLN A 233 -68.02 34.14 -24.63
C GLN A 233 -66.59 34.01 -24.08
N LEU A 234 -66.43 34.14 -22.75
CA LEU A 234 -65.13 34.01 -22.08
C LEU A 234 -64.57 32.60 -22.21
N ASN A 235 -65.40 31.57 -22.09
CA ASN A 235 -65.02 30.18 -22.36
C ASN A 235 -64.52 30.00 -23.80
N GLY A 236 -65.22 30.59 -24.78
CA GLY A 236 -64.77 30.58 -26.18
C GLY A 236 -63.41 31.25 -26.39
N GLN A 237 -63.11 32.34 -25.66
CA GLN A 237 -61.82 33.02 -25.72
C GLN A 237 -60.68 32.22 -25.07
N ILE A 238 -60.95 31.61 -23.90
CA ILE A 238 -59.99 30.74 -23.21
C ILE A 238 -59.61 29.55 -24.10
N GLU A 239 -60.61 28.89 -24.69
CA GLU A 239 -60.37 27.75 -25.58
C GLU A 239 -59.63 28.14 -26.85
N LYS A 240 -59.95 29.30 -27.44
CA LYS A 240 -59.21 29.82 -28.59
C LYS A 240 -57.73 30.10 -28.25
N ARG A 241 -57.45 30.68 -27.08
CA ARG A 241 -56.08 30.95 -26.62
C ARG A 241 -55.31 29.68 -26.34
N ARG A 242 -55.92 28.70 -25.66
CA ARG A 242 -55.35 27.36 -25.45
C ARG A 242 -55.00 26.68 -26.76
N LYS A 243 -55.91 26.74 -27.74
CA LYS A 243 -55.69 26.18 -29.06
C LYS A 243 -54.53 26.87 -29.78
N GLN A 244 -54.44 28.20 -29.76
CA GLN A 244 -53.31 28.93 -30.34
C GLN A 244 -51.95 28.57 -29.72
N LEU A 245 -51.90 28.42 -28.39
CA LEU A 245 -50.68 27.99 -27.69
C LEU A 245 -50.29 26.55 -28.07
N THR A 246 -51.27 25.68 -28.32
CA THR A 246 -51.06 24.30 -28.72
C THR A 246 -50.61 24.19 -30.19
N ASP A 247 -51.28 24.91 -31.10
CA ASP A 247 -51.02 24.91 -32.54
C ASP A 247 -49.61 25.46 -32.84
N ASN A 248 -49.23 26.57 -32.21
CA ASN A 248 -47.86 27.11 -32.31
C ASN A 248 -46.79 26.18 -31.72
N GLY A 249 -47.21 25.22 -30.86
CA GLY A 249 -46.33 24.22 -30.26
C GLY A 249 -46.15 22.95 -31.09
N GLN A 250 -46.95 22.72 -32.15
CA GLN A 250 -46.96 21.46 -32.90
C GLN A 250 -45.71 21.24 -33.76
N GLU A 251 -45.22 22.25 -34.48
CA GLU A 251 -43.96 22.14 -35.22
C GLU A 251 -42.78 21.90 -34.26
N ALA A 252 -42.74 22.66 -33.16
CA ALA A 252 -41.71 22.50 -32.14
C ALA A 252 -41.80 21.11 -31.45
N LYS A 253 -43.00 20.56 -31.29
CA LYS A 253 -43.25 19.19 -30.79
C LYS A 253 -42.68 18.16 -31.76
N GLN A 254 -42.97 18.28 -33.05
CA GLN A 254 -42.49 17.34 -34.05
C GLN A 254 -40.96 17.38 -34.17
N VAL A 255 -40.35 18.58 -34.10
CA VAL A 255 -38.89 18.75 -34.09
C VAL A 255 -38.26 18.12 -32.83
N ARG A 256 -38.86 18.31 -31.64
CA ARG A 256 -38.38 17.66 -30.40
C ARG A 256 -38.51 16.15 -30.44
N LEU A 257 -39.63 15.64 -30.98
CA LEU A 257 -39.86 14.20 -31.11
C LEU A 257 -38.82 13.57 -32.03
N THR A 258 -38.66 14.13 -33.24
CA THR A 258 -37.73 13.60 -34.24
C THR A 258 -36.28 13.67 -33.77
N SER A 259 -35.86 14.78 -33.14
CA SER A 259 -34.52 14.88 -32.56
C SER A 259 -34.30 13.89 -31.43
N ALA A 260 -35.30 13.68 -30.55
CA ALA A 260 -35.20 12.71 -29.47
C ALA A 260 -35.16 11.26 -29.99
N GLN A 261 -35.94 10.94 -31.03
CA GLN A 261 -35.93 9.63 -31.68
C GLN A 261 -34.58 9.32 -32.33
N GLU A 262 -33.90 10.32 -32.89
CA GLU A 262 -32.57 10.15 -33.48
C GLU A 262 -31.44 10.10 -32.44
N ALA A 263 -31.56 10.89 -31.36
CA ALA A 263 -30.55 10.95 -30.30
C ALA A 263 -30.60 9.75 -29.34
N LEU A 264 -31.79 9.24 -29.03
CA LEU A 264 -31.99 8.14 -28.08
C LEU A 264 -31.14 6.88 -28.37
N PRO A 265 -31.09 6.32 -29.60
CA PRO A 265 -30.26 5.15 -29.87
C PRO A 265 -28.77 5.44 -29.71
N LYS A 266 -28.32 6.66 -30.05
CA LYS A 266 -26.92 7.09 -29.88
C LYS A 266 -26.57 7.17 -28.38
N ALA A 267 -27.42 7.80 -27.58
CA ALA A 267 -27.24 7.91 -26.13
C ALA A 267 -27.27 6.53 -25.44
N ARG A 268 -28.18 5.63 -25.84
CA ARG A 268 -28.22 4.24 -25.33
C ARG A 268 -26.96 3.47 -25.69
N ALA A 269 -26.49 3.55 -26.93
CA ALA A 269 -25.25 2.88 -27.34
C ALA A 269 -24.02 3.40 -26.57
N GLN A 270 -23.96 4.71 -26.29
CA GLN A 270 -22.90 5.31 -25.47
C GLN A 270 -22.98 4.84 -24.01
N LEU A 271 -24.19 4.76 -23.44
CA LEU A 271 -24.41 4.25 -22.09
C LEU A 271 -23.98 2.78 -21.98
N ASP A 272 -24.40 1.94 -22.92
CA ASP A 272 -24.04 0.51 -22.96
C ASP A 272 -22.52 0.33 -23.08
N ALA A 273 -21.86 1.12 -23.94
CA ALA A 273 -20.41 1.08 -24.10
C ALA A 273 -19.68 1.50 -22.80
N ALA A 274 -20.16 2.56 -22.13
CA ALA A 274 -19.60 3.01 -20.87
C ALA A 274 -19.80 1.98 -19.74
N GLN A 275 -20.96 1.34 -19.68
CA GLN A 275 -21.25 0.29 -18.71
C GLN A 275 -20.42 -0.98 -18.96
N ARG A 276 -20.24 -1.38 -20.22
CA ARG A 276 -19.32 -2.50 -20.56
C ARG A 276 -17.90 -2.20 -20.11
N ARG A 277 -17.38 -1.01 -20.43
CA ARG A 277 -16.04 -0.61 -19.98
C ARG A 277 -15.91 -0.61 -18.45
N GLN A 278 -16.92 -0.14 -17.72
CA GLN A 278 -16.95 -0.22 -16.26
C GLN A 278 -16.97 -1.68 -15.76
N GLY A 279 -17.75 -2.56 -16.42
CA GLY A 279 -17.81 -3.99 -16.13
C GLY A 279 -16.48 -4.71 -16.40
N ASP A 280 -15.83 -4.42 -17.53
CA ASP A 280 -14.52 -5.00 -17.88
C ASP A 280 -13.45 -4.60 -16.86
N LEU A 281 -13.44 -3.33 -16.44
CA LEU A 281 -12.55 -2.84 -15.39
C LEU A 281 -12.81 -3.55 -14.06
N GLN A 282 -14.09 -3.71 -13.68
CA GLN A 282 -14.46 -4.44 -12.46
C GLN A 282 -14.01 -5.90 -12.52
N GLN A 283 -14.23 -6.59 -13.65
CA GLN A 283 -13.79 -7.98 -13.81
C GLN A 283 -12.27 -8.12 -13.75
N SER A 284 -11.53 -7.20 -14.38
CA SER A 284 -10.06 -7.21 -14.33
C SER A 284 -9.54 -7.00 -12.91
N PHE A 285 -10.15 -6.06 -12.17
CA PHE A 285 -9.82 -5.79 -10.77
C PHE A 285 -10.17 -6.98 -9.87
N ASP A 286 -11.36 -7.56 -10.01
CA ASP A 286 -11.78 -8.71 -9.20
C ASP A 286 -10.88 -9.92 -9.44
N ALA A 287 -10.51 -10.17 -10.70
CA ALA A 287 -9.57 -11.22 -11.05
C ALA A 287 -8.19 -10.98 -10.41
N GLU A 288 -7.67 -9.75 -10.46
CA GLU A 288 -6.39 -9.40 -9.84
C GLU A 288 -6.44 -9.50 -8.31
N ASN A 289 -7.48 -8.96 -7.69
CA ASN A 289 -7.67 -8.93 -6.24
C ASN A 289 -7.86 -10.35 -5.67
N LEU A 290 -8.60 -11.22 -6.37
CA LEU A 290 -8.75 -12.64 -6.00
C LEU A 290 -7.45 -13.41 -6.15
N ASN A 291 -6.71 -13.19 -7.24
CA ASN A 291 -5.44 -13.87 -7.52
C ASN A 291 -4.27 -13.36 -6.68
N THR A 292 -4.42 -12.22 -6.00
CA THR A 292 -3.43 -11.70 -5.05
C THR A 292 -3.38 -12.59 -3.80
N ASN A 293 -2.64 -13.69 -3.87
CA ASN A 293 -2.42 -14.67 -2.78
C ASN A 293 -0.93 -14.87 -2.43
N GLY A 294 -0.06 -14.01 -2.98
CA GLY A 294 1.39 -14.12 -2.84
C GLY A 294 1.94 -13.77 -1.46
N LEU A 295 3.26 -13.88 -1.30
CA LEU A 295 3.95 -13.55 -0.05
C LEU A 295 3.75 -12.08 0.38
N LEU A 296 3.67 -11.16 -0.58
CA LEU A 296 3.57 -9.73 -0.29
C LEU A 296 2.30 -9.37 0.48
N ILE A 297 1.14 -9.90 0.08
CA ILE A 297 -0.12 -9.62 0.78
C ILE A 297 -0.14 -10.26 2.18
N ARG A 298 0.54 -11.41 2.35
CA ARG A 298 0.74 -12.04 3.67
C ARG A 298 1.61 -11.20 4.59
N MET A 299 2.68 -10.60 4.06
CA MET A 299 3.52 -9.65 4.81
C MET A 299 2.76 -8.38 5.17
N GLN A 300 1.98 -7.83 4.23
CA GLN A 300 1.12 -6.68 4.49
C GLN A 300 0.10 -6.99 5.59
N ALA A 301 -0.59 -8.12 5.47
CA ALA A 301 -1.54 -8.58 6.48
C ALA A 301 -0.87 -8.75 7.84
N LEU A 302 0.26 -9.46 7.93
CA LEU A 302 0.99 -9.63 9.19
C LEU A 302 1.37 -8.27 9.81
N ASN A 303 1.81 -7.30 9.00
CA ASN A 303 2.18 -5.98 9.51
C ASN A 303 0.95 -5.18 10.00
N GLU A 304 -0.19 -5.26 9.29
CA GLU A 304 -1.45 -4.64 9.72
C GLU A 304 -1.99 -5.26 11.02
N ILE A 305 -2.01 -6.59 11.18
CA ILE A 305 -2.46 -7.22 12.45
C ILE A 305 -1.53 -6.89 13.59
N THR A 306 -0.21 -6.92 13.34
CA THR A 306 0.81 -6.63 14.35
C THR A 306 0.75 -5.17 14.82
N GLY A 307 0.35 -4.25 13.93
CA GLY A 307 0.15 -2.83 14.27
C GLY A 307 -1.13 -2.55 15.06
N LYS A 308 -2.18 -3.38 14.88
CA LYS A 308 -3.47 -3.25 15.59
C LYS A 308 -3.44 -3.93 16.96
N ASP A 309 -2.90 -5.16 17.04
CA ASP A 309 -2.93 -6.00 18.24
C ASP A 309 -1.57 -6.09 18.93
N MET A 310 -1.46 -5.45 20.10
CA MET A 310 -0.23 -5.46 20.90
C MET A 310 0.20 -6.88 21.32
N SER A 311 -0.77 -7.77 21.59
CA SER A 311 -0.50 -9.18 21.93
C SER A 311 0.23 -9.90 20.80
N LEU A 312 -0.22 -9.74 19.55
CA LEU A 312 0.40 -10.38 18.39
C LEU A 312 1.81 -9.82 18.12
N SER A 313 2.01 -8.52 18.34
CA SER A 313 3.33 -7.90 18.27
C SER A 313 4.30 -8.47 19.31
N MET A 314 3.83 -8.64 20.55
CA MET A 314 4.61 -9.28 21.60
C MET A 314 4.92 -10.74 21.27
N THR A 315 3.97 -11.51 20.75
CA THR A 315 4.22 -12.91 20.36
C THR A 315 5.22 -13.01 19.22
N ARG A 316 5.12 -12.13 18.21
CA ARG A 316 6.11 -12.05 17.12
C ARG A 316 7.51 -11.74 17.66
N LEU A 317 7.62 -10.77 18.57
CA LEU A 317 8.88 -10.44 19.22
C LEU A 317 9.42 -11.61 20.05
N LEU A 318 8.55 -12.29 20.81
CA LEU A 318 8.92 -13.45 21.63
C LEU A 318 9.44 -14.60 20.77
N LEU A 319 8.77 -14.89 19.65
CA LEU A 319 9.23 -15.91 18.69
C LEU A 319 10.59 -15.53 18.08
N PHE A 320 10.78 -14.28 17.68
CA PHE A 320 12.08 -13.80 17.22
C PHE A 320 13.17 -13.96 18.29
N LEU A 321 12.89 -13.54 19.53
CA LEU A 321 13.82 -13.66 20.66
C LEU A 321 14.12 -15.12 20.99
N LEU A 322 13.14 -16.01 20.87
CA LEU A 322 13.32 -17.45 21.05
C LEU A 322 14.31 -18.01 20.03
N PHE A 323 14.12 -17.70 18.74
CA PHE A 323 15.05 -18.15 17.69
C PHE A 323 16.44 -17.53 17.84
N LEU A 324 16.50 -16.25 18.18
CA LEU A 324 17.76 -15.58 18.48
C LEU A 324 18.50 -16.26 19.64
N LEU A 325 17.79 -16.65 20.69
CA LEU A 325 18.34 -17.36 21.85
C LEU A 325 18.88 -18.75 21.45
N ILE A 326 18.15 -19.48 20.62
CA ILE A 326 18.59 -20.79 20.10
C ILE A 326 19.85 -20.64 19.24
N GLU A 327 19.88 -19.67 18.32
CA GLU A 327 21.03 -19.38 17.46
C GLU A 327 22.27 -18.89 18.23
N CYS A 328 22.04 -18.19 19.34
CA CYS A 328 23.09 -17.73 20.24
C CYS A 328 23.55 -18.79 21.25
N LEU A 329 22.84 -19.92 21.40
CA LEU A 329 23.13 -20.94 22.41
C LEU A 329 24.58 -21.45 22.35
N PRO A 330 25.16 -21.82 21.19
CA PRO A 330 26.53 -22.32 21.14
C PRO A 330 27.57 -21.33 21.68
N VAL A 331 27.38 -20.03 21.40
CA VAL A 331 28.29 -18.97 21.84
C VAL A 331 28.00 -18.51 23.26
N ALA A 332 26.74 -18.43 23.67
CA ALA A 332 26.37 -18.14 25.06
C ALA A 332 26.97 -19.18 26.00
N VAL A 333 26.82 -20.47 25.68
CA VAL A 333 27.42 -21.57 26.43
C VAL A 333 28.94 -21.42 26.46
N LYS A 334 29.59 -21.12 25.33
CA LYS A 334 31.05 -20.99 25.28
C LYS A 334 31.59 -19.77 26.04
N LEU A 335 30.86 -18.65 26.06
CA LEU A 335 31.21 -17.46 26.83
C LEU A 335 31.04 -17.64 28.34
N MET A 336 30.03 -18.40 28.77
CA MET A 336 29.76 -18.70 30.18
C MET A 336 30.73 -19.74 30.74
N GLN A 337 31.36 -20.56 29.90
CA GLN A 337 32.28 -21.61 30.33
C GLN A 337 33.58 -21.02 30.91
N ARG A 338 33.96 -21.54 32.08
CA ARG A 338 35.28 -21.29 32.67
C ARG A 338 36.35 -22.16 32.00
N PRO A 339 37.63 -21.71 31.96
CA PRO A 339 38.74 -22.53 31.48
C PRO A 339 38.84 -23.83 32.30
N GLY A 340 38.65 -24.96 31.63
CA GLY A 340 38.64 -26.29 32.23
C GLY A 340 39.99 -27.01 32.09
N ASN A 341 40.03 -28.29 32.47
CA ASN A 341 41.25 -29.10 32.30
C ASN A 341 41.60 -29.29 30.83
N TYR A 342 40.59 -29.37 29.97
CA TYR A 342 40.77 -29.43 28.52
C TYR A 342 41.60 -28.27 27.97
N GLU A 343 41.29 -27.02 28.35
CA GLU A 343 42.00 -25.82 27.84
C GLU A 343 43.46 -25.80 28.31
N LYS A 344 43.72 -26.26 29.53
CA LYS A 344 45.09 -26.36 30.07
C LYS A 344 45.91 -27.41 29.33
N VAL A 345 45.34 -28.59 29.08
CA VAL A 345 46.01 -29.66 28.34
C VAL A 345 46.18 -29.28 26.88
N LEU A 346 45.22 -28.58 26.28
CA LEU A 346 45.31 -28.05 24.92
C LEU A 346 46.45 -27.03 24.81
N ALA A 347 46.55 -26.07 25.74
CA ALA A 347 47.63 -25.09 25.76
C ALA A 347 49.02 -25.75 25.90
N LEU A 348 49.14 -26.81 26.71
CA LEU A 348 50.36 -27.60 26.81
C LEU A 348 50.67 -28.33 25.48
N ALA A 349 49.68 -28.98 24.88
CA ALA A 349 49.84 -29.68 23.61
C ALA A 349 50.29 -28.72 22.49
N GLU A 350 49.67 -27.54 22.38
CA GLU A 350 50.05 -26.51 21.40
C GLU A 350 51.49 -25.99 21.63
N GLN A 351 51.91 -25.82 22.89
CA GLN A 351 53.30 -25.45 23.19
C GLN A 351 54.29 -26.53 22.77
N HIS A 352 53.96 -27.81 22.99
CA HIS A 352 54.79 -28.92 22.55
C HIS A 352 54.88 -28.99 21.02
N GLU A 353 53.75 -28.83 20.31
CA GLU A 353 53.70 -28.73 18.84
C GLU A 353 54.57 -27.57 18.33
N PHE A 354 54.44 -26.38 18.92
CA PHE A 354 55.24 -25.22 18.55
C PHE A 354 56.74 -25.43 18.77
N ARG A 355 57.14 -26.03 19.91
CA ARG A 355 58.55 -26.34 20.19
C ARG A 355 59.12 -27.37 19.23
N ALA A 356 58.37 -28.42 18.92
CA ALA A 356 58.77 -29.46 17.96
C ALA A 356 58.92 -28.87 16.55
N ALA A 357 57.95 -28.07 16.10
CA ALA A 357 58.02 -27.38 14.82
C ALA A 357 59.22 -26.44 14.76
N ARG A 358 59.43 -25.61 15.79
CA ARG A 358 60.59 -24.70 15.88
C ARG A 358 61.92 -25.46 15.79
N GLY A 359 62.04 -26.59 16.48
CA GLY A 359 63.22 -27.46 16.43
C GLY A 359 63.53 -27.96 15.02
N SER A 360 62.50 -28.36 14.26
CA SER A 360 62.65 -28.83 12.88
C SER A 360 63.15 -27.72 11.92
N PHE A 361 62.67 -26.49 12.08
CA PHE A 361 63.16 -25.35 11.29
C PHE A 361 64.60 -24.96 11.66
N THR A 362 65.00 -25.06 12.93
CA THR A 362 66.37 -24.77 13.36
C THR A 362 67.38 -25.85 12.99
N ALA A 363 66.98 -27.13 12.99
CA ALA A 363 67.85 -28.24 12.59
C ALA A 363 68.12 -28.24 11.07
N GLY A 364 67.14 -27.83 10.26
CA GLY A 364 67.33 -27.65 8.81
C GLY A 364 68.26 -26.50 8.43
N ALA A 365 68.41 -25.48 9.29
CA ALA A 365 69.33 -24.37 9.05
C ALA A 365 70.81 -24.70 9.38
N MET A 366 71.07 -25.79 10.11
CA MET A 366 72.41 -26.14 10.61
C MET A 366 73.13 -27.20 9.76
N THR A 367 72.49 -27.71 8.71
CA THR A 367 73.09 -28.62 7.72
C THR A 367 73.56 -27.84 6.49
N ARG A 368 74.54 -26.95 6.67
CA ARG A 368 75.35 -26.43 5.57
C ARG A 368 76.60 -27.32 5.45
N PRO A 369 76.85 -28.01 4.32
CA PRO A 369 78.01 -28.89 4.20
C PRO A 369 79.32 -28.06 4.24
N PRO A 370 80.44 -28.66 4.68
CA PRO A 370 81.69 -27.94 4.85
C PRO A 370 82.22 -27.47 3.50
N THR A 371 82.51 -26.18 3.39
CA THR A 371 83.12 -25.56 2.22
C THR A 371 84.58 -25.99 2.11
N ALA A 372 84.89 -26.85 1.13
CA ALA A 372 86.22 -26.94 0.54
C ALA A 372 86.16 -26.19 -0.81
N GLY A 373 86.89 -25.07 -0.93
CA GLY A 373 87.13 -24.40 -2.22
C GLY A 373 88.46 -24.88 -2.84
N PRO A 374 88.97 -24.23 -3.91
CA PRO A 374 88.28 -23.38 -4.90
C PRO A 374 88.68 -23.76 -6.36
N ALA A 375 87.86 -23.47 -7.37
CA ALA A 375 88.29 -23.07 -8.72
C ALA A 375 87.11 -22.84 -9.67
N ASN A 376 87.02 -21.59 -10.16
CA ASN A 376 86.64 -21.16 -11.51
C ASN A 376 85.37 -21.72 -12.16
N GLY A 377 84.33 -20.88 -12.17
CA GLY A 377 83.14 -21.05 -12.99
C GLY A 377 81.99 -20.17 -12.51
N ALA A 378 82.14 -18.84 -12.63
CA ALA A 378 81.12 -17.88 -12.23
C ALA A 378 80.02 -17.81 -13.30
N THR A 379 78.88 -18.47 -13.04
CA THR A 379 77.58 -18.12 -13.61
C THR A 379 76.52 -18.21 -12.51
N ASP A 380 76.15 -17.03 -12.02
CA ASP A 380 74.86 -16.53 -11.54
C ASP A 380 73.73 -17.50 -11.19
N ILE A 381 73.34 -17.52 -9.89
CA ILE A 381 71.93 -17.44 -9.45
C ILE A 381 71.85 -16.81 -8.03
N TRP A 382 72.29 -15.57 -7.79
CA TRP A 382 71.98 -14.83 -6.53
C TRP A 382 71.93 -13.29 -6.67
N GLY A 383 71.67 -12.78 -7.88
CA GLY A 383 71.55 -11.34 -8.15
C GLY A 383 70.16 -10.73 -7.96
N ILE A 384 69.40 -11.06 -6.90
CA ILE A 384 68.08 -10.43 -6.68
C ILE A 384 67.90 -9.81 -5.28
N TRP A 385 68.71 -10.15 -4.28
CA TRP A 385 68.43 -9.67 -2.92
C TRP A 385 69.66 -9.26 -2.10
N SER A 386 70.49 -8.34 -2.62
CA SER A 386 71.37 -7.56 -1.74
C SER A 386 71.86 -6.23 -2.33
N ARG A 387 71.36 -5.14 -1.73
CA ARG A 387 71.85 -3.74 -1.61
C ARG A 387 70.76 -2.74 -2.02
N THR A 388 70.49 -1.61 -1.36
CA THR A 388 71.00 -0.89 -0.16
C THR A 388 70.13 0.38 -0.03
N GLY A 389 70.18 1.06 1.12
CA GLY A 389 69.78 2.47 1.28
C GLY A 389 68.97 2.62 2.57
N ASP A 390 69.56 2.78 3.74
CA ASP A 390 70.52 3.80 4.20
C ASP A 390 69.95 5.23 4.17
N THR A 391 69.82 5.78 5.37
CA THR A 391 69.15 7.02 5.75
C THR A 391 70.14 8.18 5.78
N GLY A 392 69.85 9.30 5.12
CA GLY A 392 70.55 10.57 5.35
C GLY A 392 70.32 11.62 4.25
N PRO A 393 70.35 12.93 4.57
CA PRO A 393 69.56 13.94 3.88
C PRO A 393 70.32 14.73 2.79
N LEU A 394 69.51 15.29 1.88
CA LEU A 394 69.86 16.20 0.78
C LEU A 394 70.51 17.52 1.24
N PRO A 395 71.41 18.11 0.42
CA PRO A 395 71.74 19.52 0.47
C PRO A 395 70.87 20.36 -0.51
N SER A 396 70.95 21.67 -0.28
CA SER A 396 70.08 22.78 -0.67
C SER A 396 70.40 23.50 -2.00
N VAL A 397 69.34 23.88 -2.75
CA VAL A 397 69.04 25.22 -3.40
C VAL A 397 70.01 25.73 -4.50
N PRO A 398 69.70 26.70 -5.42
CA PRO A 398 68.46 27.20 -6.07
C PRO A 398 68.52 27.22 -7.63
N GLY A 399 67.40 27.55 -8.31
CA GLY A 399 67.44 28.60 -9.34
C GLY A 399 66.98 28.29 -10.78
N SER A 400 66.33 29.32 -11.35
CA SER A 400 66.10 29.66 -12.78
C SER A 400 65.06 28.89 -13.63
N ARG A 401 63.92 29.57 -13.84
CA ARG A 401 63.26 29.79 -15.16
C ARG A 401 64.18 30.62 -16.10
N PRO A 402 63.85 30.87 -17.39
CA PRO A 402 62.79 30.35 -18.27
C PRO A 402 63.34 29.78 -19.61
N ASP A 403 62.47 29.20 -20.45
CA ASP A 403 62.41 29.33 -21.93
C ASP A 403 61.78 28.08 -22.57
N ASP A 404 60.55 28.26 -23.04
CA ASP A 404 59.79 27.45 -24.01
C ASP A 404 60.46 27.58 -25.41
N PRO A 405 60.13 26.82 -26.51
CA PRO A 405 58.88 26.11 -26.79
C PRO A 405 58.99 24.77 -27.58
N SER A 406 57.95 23.92 -27.50
CA SER A 406 57.44 22.99 -28.56
C SER A 406 56.66 21.86 -27.87
N GLY A 407 55.35 21.72 -28.04
CA GLY A 407 54.70 21.37 -29.30
C GLY A 407 54.19 19.94 -29.22
N GLY A 408 53.11 19.70 -28.48
CA GLY A 408 52.38 18.42 -28.48
C GLY A 408 51.35 18.39 -29.61
N PRO A 409 51.14 17.26 -30.31
CA PRO A 409 50.15 17.18 -31.37
C PRO A 409 48.74 17.04 -30.76
N THR A 410 47.83 17.90 -31.24
CA THR A 410 46.36 17.85 -31.14
C THR A 410 45.81 17.92 -29.70
N GLY A 411 45.32 19.04 -29.17
CA GLY A 411 44.67 20.18 -29.81
C GLY A 411 43.20 20.28 -29.40
N THR A 412 42.91 20.43 -28.10
CA THR A 412 41.76 21.20 -27.59
C THR A 412 42.06 21.71 -26.18
N ARG A 413 41.75 22.98 -25.99
CA ARG A 413 42.22 23.94 -24.99
C ARG A 413 41.39 23.88 -23.71
N ALA A 414 42.03 24.03 -22.55
CA ALA A 414 41.35 24.45 -21.33
C ALA A 414 41.05 25.95 -21.44
N GLU A 415 39.78 26.30 -21.60
CA GLU A 415 39.30 27.66 -21.38
C GLU A 415 38.92 27.84 -19.91
N HIS A 416 39.63 28.75 -19.25
CA HIS A 416 39.10 29.47 -18.11
C HIS A 416 38.22 30.60 -18.67
N VAL A 417 36.93 30.56 -18.36
CA VAL A 417 36.02 31.70 -18.44
C VAL A 417 35.24 31.76 -17.13
N ALA A 418 35.14 32.97 -16.59
CA ALA A 418 34.39 33.33 -15.40
C ALA A 418 32.87 33.37 -15.65
N ASP A 419 32.12 33.64 -14.59
CA ASP A 419 30.70 34.03 -14.54
C ASP A 419 29.64 32.90 -14.47
N GLY A 420 29.17 32.70 -13.23
CA GLY A 420 27.79 32.99 -12.85
C GLY A 420 26.68 32.18 -13.51
N TYR A 421 26.13 31.20 -12.78
CA TYR A 421 24.68 30.97 -12.68
C TYR A 421 24.42 30.18 -11.39
N GLY A 422 23.96 30.88 -10.35
CA GLY A 422 23.23 30.24 -9.27
C GLY A 422 21.86 29.84 -9.79
N SER A 423 21.52 28.55 -9.74
CA SER A 423 20.15 28.13 -9.95
C SER A 423 19.30 28.62 -8.77
N VAL A 424 18.25 29.34 -9.11
CA VAL A 424 17.29 30.00 -8.22
C VAL A 424 16.58 28.99 -7.27
N GLU A 425 16.62 27.70 -7.62
CA GLU A 425 15.93 26.61 -6.94
C GLU A 425 16.52 26.29 -5.54
N ASP A 426 17.83 26.45 -5.35
CA ASP A 426 18.49 26.16 -4.07
C ASP A 426 18.27 27.26 -3.01
N GLN A 427 17.89 28.46 -3.43
CA GLN A 427 17.62 29.58 -2.55
C GLN A 427 16.15 29.66 -2.12
N GLU A 428 15.23 29.08 -2.90
CA GLU A 428 13.81 28.95 -2.52
C GLU A 428 13.58 27.79 -1.53
N LEU A 429 14.31 26.69 -1.65
CA LEU A 429 14.26 25.57 -0.70
C LEU A 429 14.70 25.95 0.72
N ARG A 430 15.56 26.96 0.87
CA ARG A 430 15.99 27.48 2.19
C ARG A 430 15.03 28.49 2.81
N ARG A 431 13.97 28.92 2.11
CA ARG A 431 13.02 29.94 2.57
C ARG A 431 11.62 29.40 2.90
N MET A 432 11.39 28.09 2.82
CA MET A 432 10.11 27.53 3.26
C MET A 432 9.99 27.54 4.80
N PRO A 433 8.96 28.18 5.38
CA PRO A 433 8.70 28.13 6.81
C PRO A 433 8.15 26.76 7.22
N ASP A 434 8.66 26.25 8.34
CA ASP A 434 8.26 24.98 8.96
C ASP A 434 6.80 25.03 9.47
N THR A 435 5.91 24.23 8.89
CA THR A 435 4.48 24.23 9.23
C THR A 435 4.09 23.22 10.33
N ARG A 436 5.04 22.71 11.13
CA ARG A 436 4.72 21.71 12.17
C ARG A 436 4.16 22.25 13.48
N THR A 437 3.95 23.54 13.66
CA THR A 437 3.40 24.09 14.91
C THR A 437 2.34 25.17 14.72
N LEU A 438 1.13 24.78 14.29
CA LEU A 438 -0.08 25.58 14.45
C LEU A 438 -1.28 24.66 14.81
N ARG A 439 -1.43 24.33 16.10
CA ARG A 439 -2.70 23.88 16.66
C ARG A 439 -3.51 25.13 16.99
N LEU A 440 -4.53 25.41 16.19
CA LEU A 440 -5.61 26.34 16.57
C LEU A 440 -6.81 25.52 17.07
N PRO A 441 -7.43 25.87 18.20
CA PRO A 441 -8.65 25.20 18.65
C PRO A 441 -9.85 25.74 17.87
N ARG A 442 -10.60 24.86 17.19
CA ARG A 442 -11.90 25.20 16.60
C ARG A 442 -13.01 24.88 17.61
N PRO A 443 -14.01 25.76 17.80
CA PRO A 443 -15.18 25.46 18.61
C PRO A 443 -16.12 24.48 17.88
N ALA A 444 -16.79 23.64 18.66
CA ALA A 444 -17.73 22.61 18.20
C ALA A 444 -18.98 23.24 17.53
N PRO A 445 -19.57 22.60 16.50
CA PRO A 445 -20.85 23.04 15.97
C PRO A 445 -22.00 22.57 16.86
N GLU A 446 -22.84 23.53 17.26
CA GLU A 446 -24.17 23.31 17.85
C GLU A 446 -25.04 22.41 16.96
N ARG A 447 -25.59 21.35 17.56
CA ARG A 447 -26.71 20.60 16.99
C ARG A 447 -28.00 21.33 17.36
N SER A 448 -28.66 21.92 16.37
CA SER A 448 -30.07 22.32 16.45
C SER A 448 -30.95 21.23 15.85
N GLY A 449 -32.08 20.95 16.52
CA GLY A 449 -33.16 20.12 15.98
C GLY A 449 -33.31 18.77 16.68
N GLY A 450 -34.06 18.77 17.78
CA GLY A 450 -34.61 17.57 18.37
C GLY A 450 -35.76 17.01 17.53
N VAL A 451 -35.85 15.68 17.49
CA VAL A 451 -37.13 14.96 17.37
C VAL A 451 -37.08 13.85 18.39
N GLU A 452 -37.91 14.01 19.41
CA GLU A 452 -38.23 13.04 20.44
C GLU A 452 -39.27 12.08 19.85
N LEU A 453 -38.98 10.78 19.82
CA LEU A 453 -39.97 9.73 19.62
C LEU A 453 -39.94 8.83 20.85
N LEU A 454 -41.14 8.72 21.42
CA LEU A 454 -41.52 8.25 22.75
C LEU A 454 -41.21 6.76 23.04
N PRO A 455 -41.40 6.33 24.31
CA PRO A 455 -40.85 5.11 24.90
C PRO A 455 -41.77 3.90 24.71
N ASP A 456 -41.28 2.72 25.06
CA ASP A 456 -42.15 1.66 25.59
C ASP A 456 -41.39 0.82 26.62
N ASP A 457 -42.05 0.67 27.76
CA ASP A 457 -41.82 -0.33 28.80
C ASP A 457 -42.10 -1.74 28.25
N ASP A 458 -41.25 -2.71 28.61
CA ASP A 458 -41.57 -4.06 29.13
C ASP A 458 -40.31 -4.93 29.24
#